data_AF-A0A9E3YZ95-F1
#
_entry.id   AF-A0A9E3YZ95-F1
#
_cell.length_a   1.000
_cell.length_b   1.000
_cell.length_c   1.000
_cell.angle_alpha   90.00
_cell.angle_beta   90.00
_cell.angle_gamma   90.00
#
_symmetry.space_group_name_H-M   'P 1'
#
loop_
_entity.id
_entity.type
_entity.pdbx_description
1 polymer ?
#
loop_
_entity_poly.entity_id
_entity_poly.type
_entity_poly.pdbx_seq_one_letter_code
_entity_poly.pdbx_strand_id
1 'polypeptide(L)'
;DDFLNFGHSNYGYFYSFSEQLGMNVQCEHGRLHLTPWSIPLILHPETSELLPREGLQRGRAAFFDIAMNGAWGGLITGDSVEIDWSECPCGRTTAHLSDSITRFSVEQGGSDKISCTATPEAHDEAMDFLTNF
;
A
#
# COMPACT_ATOMS: atom_id res chain seq x y z
N ASP A 1 -35.79 -0.32 -11.95
CA ASP A 1 -35.92 -0.87 -10.59
C ASP A 1 -34.64 -1.55 -10.21
N ASP A 2 -33.89 -0.92 -9.30
CA ASP A 2 -32.69 -1.52 -8.74
C ASP A 2 -33.14 -2.68 -7.84
N PHE A 3 -32.69 -3.91 -8.13
CA PHE A 3 -33.20 -5.15 -7.54
C PHE A 3 -33.12 -5.15 -6.00
N LEU A 4 -32.20 -4.36 -5.45
CA LEU A 4 -31.95 -4.27 -4.01
C LEU A 4 -32.60 -3.04 -3.35
N ASN A 5 -33.22 -2.15 -4.12
CA ASN A 5 -33.89 -0.93 -3.63
C ASN A 5 -32.99 -0.05 -2.71
N PHE A 6 -31.68 -0.16 -2.85
CA PHE A 6 -30.73 0.80 -2.32
C PHE A 6 -30.55 1.86 -3.39
N GLY A 7 -30.92 3.12 -3.11
CA GLY A 7 -30.64 4.20 -4.04
C GLY A 7 -29.15 4.21 -4.41
N HIS A 8 -28.85 4.52 -5.68
CA HIS A 8 -27.50 4.58 -6.27
C HIS A 8 -26.45 5.41 -5.47
N SER A 9 -26.87 6.11 -4.41
CA SER A 9 -26.08 7.08 -3.64
C SER A 9 -25.43 6.53 -2.36
N ASN A 10 -25.58 5.25 -2.00
CA ASN A 10 -25.18 4.74 -0.68
C ASN A 10 -24.04 3.69 -0.70
N TYR A 11 -23.27 3.59 -1.78
CA TYR A 11 -22.11 2.69 -1.83
C TYR A 11 -20.90 3.33 -1.16
N GLY A 12 -20.48 2.78 -0.02
CA GLY A 12 -19.23 3.15 0.63
C GLY A 12 -18.06 2.36 0.03
N TYR A 13 -17.06 3.05 -0.51
CA TYR A 13 -15.81 2.44 -0.94
C TYR A 13 -14.79 2.42 0.22
N PHE A 14 -14.04 1.34 0.33
CA PHE A 14 -12.95 1.24 1.29
C PHE A 14 -11.80 0.40 0.72
N TYR A 15 -10.62 0.62 1.25
CA TYR A 15 -9.42 -0.15 0.95
C TYR A 15 -8.84 -0.77 2.22
N SER A 16 -8.60 -2.07 2.21
CA SER A 16 -8.00 -2.83 3.31
C SER A 16 -7.50 -4.19 2.80
N PHE A 17 -6.84 -4.94 3.66
CA PHE A 17 -6.30 -6.28 3.42
C PHE A 17 -6.33 -7.08 4.73
N SER A 18 -6.29 -8.41 4.64
CA SER A 18 -6.44 -9.31 5.80
C SER A 18 -5.39 -9.11 6.90
N GLU A 19 -4.22 -8.61 6.52
CA GLU A 19 -3.06 -8.40 7.37
C GLU A 19 -3.06 -7.04 8.10
N GLN A 20 -4.09 -6.21 7.91
CA GLN A 20 -4.25 -4.90 8.58
C GLN A 20 -5.42 -4.90 9.56
N LEU A 21 -5.26 -4.19 10.66
CA LEU A 21 -6.35 -3.83 11.54
C LEU A 21 -7.02 -2.54 11.06
N GLY A 22 -8.29 -2.65 10.69
CA GLY A 22 -9.13 -1.53 10.29
C GLY A 22 -9.26 -1.37 8.77
N MET A 23 -10.00 -0.35 8.37
CA MET A 23 -10.40 -0.12 6.99
C MET A 23 -10.19 1.35 6.65
N ASN A 24 -9.66 1.63 5.47
CA ASN A 24 -9.47 2.98 4.98
C ASN A 24 -10.73 3.37 4.21
N VAL A 25 -11.61 4.17 4.82
CA VAL A 25 -12.95 4.48 4.27
C VAL A 25 -12.90 5.77 3.45
N GLN A 26 -13.60 5.77 2.31
CA GLN A 26 -13.68 6.92 1.42
C GLN A 26 -14.46 8.07 2.07
N CYS A 27 -13.96 9.30 1.93
CA CYS A 27 -14.70 10.52 2.28
C CYS A 27 -15.56 11.01 1.11
N GLU A 28 -16.37 12.04 1.35
CA GLU A 28 -17.23 12.71 0.38
C GLU A 28 -16.48 13.35 -0.81
N HIS A 29 -15.15 13.50 -0.70
CA HIS A 29 -14.26 13.96 -1.77
C HIS A 29 -13.57 12.82 -2.53
N GLY A 30 -13.99 11.56 -2.32
CA GLY A 30 -13.45 10.41 -3.03
C GLY A 30 -12.09 9.92 -2.51
N ARG A 31 -11.58 10.47 -1.40
CA ARG A 31 -10.27 10.12 -0.83
C ARG A 31 -10.40 9.06 0.26
N LEU A 32 -9.55 8.05 0.24
CA LEU A 32 -9.50 6.98 1.23
C LEU A 32 -8.59 7.38 2.38
N HIS A 33 -9.16 7.66 3.56
CA HIS A 33 -8.37 8.09 4.72
C HIS A 33 -7.75 6.90 5.43
N LEU A 34 -6.44 6.99 5.66
CA LEU A 34 -5.72 5.98 6.39
C LEU A 34 -6.07 6.01 7.87
N THR A 35 -6.05 4.84 8.52
CA THR A 35 -6.23 4.75 9.96
C THR A 35 -5.06 5.43 10.69
N PRO A 36 -5.27 6.10 11.85
CA PRO A 36 -4.21 6.82 12.55
C PRO A 36 -3.03 5.97 13.03
N TRP A 37 -3.23 4.65 13.15
CA TRP A 37 -2.22 3.67 13.57
C TRP A 37 -1.52 2.98 12.39
N SER A 38 -1.95 3.22 11.15
CA SER A 38 -1.26 2.71 9.97
C SER A 38 -0.18 3.72 9.54
N ILE A 39 1.06 3.25 9.47
CA ILE A 39 2.18 4.02 8.93
C ILE A 39 2.34 3.65 7.45
N PRO A 40 1.83 4.47 6.51
CA PRO A 40 2.05 4.25 5.08
C PRO A 40 3.52 4.49 4.70
N LEU A 41 4.04 3.66 3.81
CA LEU A 41 5.34 3.74 3.17
C LEU A 41 5.11 3.54 1.67
N ILE A 42 5.45 4.53 0.84
CA ILE A 42 5.32 4.39 -0.61
C ILE A 42 6.69 4.08 -1.19
N LEU A 43 6.82 2.95 -1.87
CA LEU A 43 8.09 2.48 -2.41
C LEU A 43 8.15 2.75 -3.91
N HIS A 44 9.32 3.14 -4.39
CA HIS A 44 9.59 3.24 -5.82
C HIS A 44 9.41 1.85 -6.48
N PRO A 45 8.65 1.73 -7.59
CA PRO A 45 8.25 0.42 -8.13
C PRO A 45 9.41 -0.51 -8.51
N GLU A 46 10.55 0.05 -8.92
CA GLU A 46 11.70 -0.71 -9.41
C GLU A 46 12.81 -0.87 -8.36
N THR A 47 13.12 0.22 -7.65
CA THR A 47 14.27 0.26 -6.72
C THR A 47 13.86 -0.13 -5.30
N SER A 48 12.57 -0.15 -5.00
CA SER A 48 12.02 -0.32 -3.64
C SER A 48 12.50 0.73 -2.63
N GLU A 49 13.09 1.82 -3.09
CA GLU A 49 13.47 2.96 -2.24
C GLU A 49 12.21 3.68 -1.74
N LEU A 50 12.28 4.20 -0.52
CA LEU A 50 11.18 4.95 0.07
C LEU A 50 11.03 6.31 -0.61
N LEU A 51 9.84 6.59 -1.14
CA LEU A 51 9.50 7.91 -1.69
C LEU A 51 9.27 8.95 -0.57
N PRO A 52 9.49 10.24 -0.85
CA PRO A 52 9.30 11.33 0.13
C PRO A 52 7.90 11.37 0.74
N ARG A 53 7.77 11.80 1.99
CA ARG A 53 6.45 11.96 2.66
C ARG A 53 5.88 13.37 2.52
N GLU A 54 5.85 13.86 1.29
CA GLU A 54 5.40 15.22 0.97
C GLU A 54 4.63 15.25 -0.37
N GLY A 55 3.64 16.13 -0.46
CA GLY A 55 2.81 16.30 -1.65
C GLY A 55 2.12 15.01 -2.10
N LEU A 56 2.03 14.85 -3.42
CA LEU A 56 1.49 13.65 -4.07
C LEU A 56 2.61 12.68 -4.40
N GLN A 57 2.45 11.41 -4.01
CA GLN A 57 3.38 10.34 -4.35
C GLN A 57 2.63 9.14 -4.90
N ARG A 58 3.19 8.53 -5.95
CA ARG A 58 2.66 7.32 -6.56
C ARG A 58 3.71 6.22 -6.54
N GLY A 59 3.33 5.04 -6.08
CA GLY A 59 4.23 3.91 -6.01
C GLY A 59 3.59 2.70 -5.34
N ARG A 60 4.43 1.77 -4.90
CA ARG A 60 4.00 0.56 -4.23
C ARG A 60 3.63 0.81 -2.79
N ALA A 61 2.41 0.43 -2.44
CA ALA A 61 1.92 0.59 -1.09
C ALA A 61 2.61 -0.42 -0.17
N ALA A 62 3.19 0.08 0.90
CA ALA A 62 3.61 -0.69 2.05
C ALA A 62 3.09 -0.01 3.31
N PHE A 63 2.87 -0.80 4.36
CA PHE A 63 2.26 -0.33 5.59
C PHE A 63 2.94 -0.98 6.79
N PHE A 64 3.00 -0.23 7.88
CA PHE A 64 3.31 -0.76 9.20
C PHE A 64 2.16 -0.41 10.16
N ASP A 65 1.42 -1.42 10.59
CA ASP A 65 0.29 -1.29 11.51
C ASP A 65 0.77 -1.40 12.96
N ILE A 66 0.75 -0.29 13.70
CA ILE A 66 1.19 -0.26 15.10
C ILE A 66 0.13 -0.80 16.08
N ALA A 67 -1.12 -0.94 15.64
CA ALA A 67 -2.17 -1.53 16.47
C ALA A 67 -2.14 -3.06 16.44
N MET A 68 -1.43 -3.65 15.47
CA MET A 68 -1.26 -5.10 15.36
C MET A 68 -0.50 -5.63 16.58
N ASN A 69 -1.12 -6.57 17.30
CA ASN A 69 -0.51 -7.24 18.44
C ASN A 69 -0.60 -8.76 18.26
N GLY A 70 0.49 -9.48 18.54
CA GLY A 70 0.58 -10.94 18.40
C GLY A 70 0.97 -11.44 17.01
N ALA A 71 1.14 -10.56 16.02
CA ALA A 71 1.68 -10.86 14.70
C ALA A 71 2.57 -9.71 14.20
N TRP A 72 3.34 -9.97 13.14
CA TRP A 72 4.10 -8.93 12.44
C TRP A 72 3.15 -7.94 11.76
N GLY A 73 3.33 -6.63 12.01
CA GLY A 73 2.46 -5.57 11.49
C GLY A 73 2.90 -4.95 10.16
N GLY A 74 4.01 -5.40 9.58
CA GLY A 74 4.53 -4.86 8.32
C GLY A 74 4.04 -5.64 7.10
N LEU A 75 3.64 -4.93 6.04
CA LEU A 75 3.25 -5.52 4.76
C LEU A 75 3.73 -4.67 3.59
N ILE A 76 4.29 -5.30 2.56
CA ILE A 76 4.44 -4.71 1.23
C ILE A 76 3.36 -5.32 0.34
N THR A 77 2.52 -4.49 -0.28
CA THR A 77 1.42 -4.96 -1.12
C THR A 77 1.85 -5.07 -2.59
N GLY A 78 1.00 -5.69 -3.39
CA GLY A 78 1.08 -5.66 -4.86
C GLY A 78 0.33 -4.48 -5.47
N ASP A 79 -0.04 -3.48 -4.68
CA ASP A 79 -0.92 -2.39 -5.10
C ASP A 79 -0.13 -1.13 -5.44
N SER A 80 -0.44 -0.56 -6.60
CA SER A 80 -0.05 0.77 -7.05
C SER A 80 -1.07 1.75 -6.50
N VAL A 81 -0.59 2.68 -5.67
CA VAL A 81 -1.43 3.68 -5.00
C VAL A 81 -0.85 5.06 -5.22
N GLU A 82 -1.73 6.06 -5.14
CA GLU A 82 -1.35 7.45 -5.03
C GLU A 82 -1.77 7.97 -3.66
N ILE A 83 -0.79 8.35 -2.85
CA ILE A 83 -1.01 9.00 -1.56
C ILE A 83 -0.84 10.51 -1.72
N ASP A 84 -1.62 11.26 -0.96
CA ASP A 84 -1.42 12.68 -0.77
C ASP A 84 -1.17 12.95 0.70
N TRP A 85 -0.06 13.64 0.96
CA TRP A 85 0.40 14.03 2.29
C TRP A 85 -0.10 15.42 2.70
N SER A 86 -0.80 16.14 1.82
CA SER A 86 -1.42 17.42 2.12
C SER A 86 -2.76 17.26 2.84
N GLU A 87 -3.38 18.38 3.21
CA GLU A 87 -4.67 18.38 3.88
C GLU A 87 -5.80 17.99 2.92
N CYS A 88 -6.67 17.07 3.35
CA CYS A 88 -7.86 16.74 2.60
C CYS A 88 -8.93 17.83 2.79
N PRO A 89 -9.67 18.22 1.73
CA PRO A 89 -10.80 19.15 1.85
C PRO A 89 -11.92 18.71 2.82
N CYS A 90 -12.01 17.41 3.16
CA CYS A 90 -12.96 16.90 4.14
C CYS A 90 -12.60 17.28 5.60
N GLY A 91 -11.41 17.83 5.84
CA GLY A 91 -10.92 18.24 7.15
C GLY A 91 -10.33 17.12 8.03
N ARG A 92 -10.33 15.86 7.58
CA ARG A 92 -9.59 14.79 8.27
C ARG A 92 -8.09 14.97 8.04
N THR A 93 -7.31 14.73 9.09
CA THR A 93 -5.87 15.02 9.13
C THR A 93 -4.98 13.81 8.82
N THR A 94 -5.57 12.64 8.57
CA THR A 94 -4.79 11.47 8.18
C THR A 94 -4.42 11.55 6.71
N ALA A 95 -3.23 11.05 6.36
CA ALA A 95 -2.84 10.87 4.97
C ALA A 95 -3.88 10.03 4.23
N HIS A 96 -4.03 10.30 2.94
CA HIS A 96 -5.18 9.76 2.21
C HIS A 96 -4.83 9.37 0.78
N LEU A 97 -5.39 8.24 0.36
CA LEU A 97 -5.16 7.67 -0.96
C LEU A 97 -6.22 8.14 -1.96
N SER A 98 -5.85 8.15 -3.23
CA SER A 98 -6.81 8.11 -4.34
C SER A 98 -7.58 6.79 -4.33
N ASP A 99 -8.81 6.79 -4.86
CA ASP A 99 -9.61 5.56 -5.06
C ASP A 99 -9.18 4.75 -6.29
N SER A 100 -8.26 5.29 -7.10
CA SER A 100 -7.72 4.66 -8.30
C SER A 100 -6.59 3.68 -7.96
N ILE A 101 -6.91 2.64 -7.19
CA ILE A 101 -5.97 1.59 -6.75
C ILE A 101 -5.94 0.45 -7.77
N THR A 102 -4.75 0.07 -8.21
CA THR A 102 -4.50 -0.97 -9.23
C THR A 102 -3.46 -1.97 -8.73
N ARG A 103 -3.44 -3.18 -9.30
CA ARG A 103 -2.37 -4.15 -9.05
C ARG A 103 -1.19 -3.88 -9.97
N PHE A 104 0.03 -3.90 -9.43
CA PHE A 104 1.25 -3.83 -10.26
C PHE A 104 1.30 -4.94 -11.30
N SER A 105 0.81 -6.14 -10.98
CA SER A 105 0.73 -7.22 -11.96
C SER A 105 -0.15 -6.87 -13.16
N VAL A 106 -1.18 -6.04 -12.98
CA VAL A 106 -2.02 -5.58 -14.08
C VAL A 106 -1.28 -4.51 -14.90
N GLU A 107 -0.61 -3.57 -14.23
CA GLU A 107 0.15 -2.50 -14.89
C GLU A 107 1.36 -3.03 -15.67
N GLN A 108 2.03 -4.06 -15.14
CA GLN A 108 3.26 -4.63 -15.68
C GLN A 108 3.04 -5.89 -16.55
N GLY A 109 1.79 -6.19 -16.94
CA GLY A 109 1.50 -7.30 -17.85
C GLY A 109 1.73 -8.71 -17.27
N GLY A 110 1.55 -8.87 -15.96
CA GLY A 110 1.52 -10.15 -15.25
C GLY A 110 2.75 -10.44 -14.37
N SER A 111 3.80 -9.63 -14.45
CA SER A 111 4.98 -9.77 -13.60
C SER A 111 4.90 -8.79 -12.42
N ASP A 112 4.52 -9.28 -11.24
CA ASP A 112 4.62 -8.53 -9.97
C ASP A 112 5.50 -9.31 -9.00
N LYS A 113 6.79 -9.42 -9.34
CA LYS A 113 7.79 -9.96 -8.43
C LYS A 113 8.47 -8.80 -7.75
N ILE A 114 8.28 -8.69 -6.42
CA ILE A 114 9.13 -7.85 -5.58
C ILE A 114 10.54 -8.43 -5.72
N SER A 115 11.40 -7.80 -6.52
CA SER A 115 12.76 -8.26 -6.72
C SER A 115 13.54 -8.03 -5.43
N CYS A 116 13.85 -9.11 -4.72
CA CYS A 116 14.87 -9.04 -3.68
C CYS A 116 16.23 -8.95 -4.38
N THR A 117 16.61 -7.74 -4.78
CA THR A 117 17.84 -7.48 -5.56
C THR A 117 19.08 -8.02 -4.86
N ALA A 118 19.06 -8.14 -3.52
CA ALA A 118 20.18 -8.65 -2.72
C ALA A 118 20.26 -10.20 -2.63
N THR A 119 19.27 -10.96 -3.10
CA THR A 119 19.30 -12.44 -2.96
C THR A 119 20.39 -13.12 -3.77
N PRO A 120 20.69 -12.73 -5.02
CA PRO A 120 21.75 -13.39 -5.80
C PRO A 120 23.13 -13.15 -5.18
N GLU A 121 23.50 -11.89 -4.90
CA GLU A 121 24.82 -11.59 -4.32
C GLU A 121 24.99 -12.19 -2.92
N ALA A 122 23.97 -12.13 -2.07
CA ALA A 122 24.04 -12.73 -0.73
C ALA A 122 24.11 -14.26 -0.79
N HIS A 123 23.45 -14.88 -1.77
CA HIS A 123 23.53 -16.32 -2.00
C HIS A 123 24.91 -16.71 -2.53
N ASP A 124 25.47 -15.95 -3.47
CA ASP A 124 26.80 -16.18 -4.03
C ASP A 124 27.89 -16.02 -2.96
N GLU A 125 27.86 -14.96 -2.14
CA GLU A 125 28.78 -14.80 -1.00
C GLU A 125 28.68 -15.96 0.00
N ALA A 126 27.46 -16.42 0.30
CA ALA A 126 27.26 -17.54 1.21
C ALA A 126 27.82 -18.85 0.62
N MET A 127 27.63 -19.09 -0.67
CA MET A 127 28.17 -20.26 -1.36
C MET A 127 29.70 -20.22 -1.43
N ASP A 128 30.29 -19.05 -1.68
CA ASP A 128 31.74 -18.85 -1.70
C ASP A 128 32.35 -19.13 -0.32
N PHE A 129 31.73 -18.66 0.76
CA PHE A 129 32.15 -18.97 2.14
C PHE A 129 32.08 -20.47 2.44
N LEU A 130 31.01 -21.16 2.01
CA LEU A 130 30.80 -22.57 2.33
C LEU A 130 31.68 -23.53 1.52
N THR A 131 32.13 -23.10 0.34
CA THR A 131 32.88 -23.96 -0.59
C THR A 131 34.39 -23.73 -0.55
N ASN A 132 34.87 -22.65 0.08
CA ASN A 132 36.29 -22.43 0.36
C ASN A 132 36.72 -23.11 1.67
N PHE A 133 37.10 -24.38 1.59
CA PHE A 133 37.90 -25.10 2.58
C PHE A 133 39.12 -25.75 1.92
#